data_AF-A0A6B2CTG2-F1
#
_entry.id   AF-A0A6B2CTG2-F1
#
_cell.length_a   1.000
_cell.length_b   1.000
_cell.length_c   1.000
_cell.angle_alpha   90.00
_cell.angle_beta   90.00
_cell.angle_gamma   90.00
#
_symmetry.space_group_name_H-M   'P 1'
#
loop_
_entity.id
_entity.type
_entity.pdbx_description
1 polymer ?
#
loop_
_entity_poly.entity_id
_entity_poly.type
_entity_poly.pdbx_seq_one_letter_code
_entity_poly.pdbx_strand_id
1 'polypeptide(L)'
;MKWTLYAILYLIGVLTLGLLLMGVEQMLAAALDLVFLVIAVVMFRFALKDVSAALDIASDERERAELRTLQALLILTFVISAGVLGYSFLKALFPFVP
;
A
#
# COMPACT_ATOMS: atom_id res chain seq x y z
N MET A 1 -0.91 -5.05 -15.67
CA MET A 1 0.44 -4.73 -15.13
C MET A 1 0.70 -3.23 -14.94
N LYS A 2 0.26 -2.33 -15.84
CA LYS A 2 0.43 -0.87 -15.64
C LYS A 2 -0.07 -0.41 -14.26
N TRP A 3 -1.23 -0.93 -13.83
CA TRP A 3 -1.82 -0.60 -12.52
C TRP A 3 -1.03 -1.16 -11.34
N THR A 4 -0.40 -2.32 -11.49
CA THR A 4 0.48 -2.91 -10.48
C THR A 4 1.68 -2.02 -10.20
N LEU A 5 2.35 -1.54 -11.26
CA LEU A 5 3.48 -0.62 -11.12
C LEU A 5 3.06 0.71 -10.49
N TYR A 6 1.93 1.29 -10.92
CA TYR A 6 1.41 2.53 -10.34
C TYR A 6 1.03 2.36 -8.86
N ALA A 7 0.43 1.24 -8.49
CA ALA A 7 0.12 0.95 -7.09
C ALA A 7 1.38 0.83 -6.24
N ILE A 8 2.42 0.15 -6.73
CA ILE A 8 3.71 0.03 -6.03
C ILE A 8 4.35 1.41 -5.84
N LEU A 9 4.42 2.22 -6.89
CA LEU A 9 4.99 3.57 -6.83
C LEU A 9 4.19 4.48 -5.88
N TYR A 10 2.86 4.37 -5.91
CA TYR A 10 1.98 5.11 -5.02
C TYR A 10 2.17 4.71 -3.56
N LEU A 11 2.22 3.41 -3.25
CA LEU A 11 2.44 2.89 -1.90
C LEU A 11 3.79 3.34 -1.32
N ILE A 12 4.84 3.40 -2.15
CA ILE A 12 6.15 3.95 -1.77
C ILE A 12 6.04 5.45 -1.45
N GLY A 13 5.38 6.22 -2.32
CA GLY A 13 5.17 7.67 -2.11
C GLY A 13 4.39 7.97 -0.83
N VAL A 14 3.33 7.20 -0.58
CA VAL A 14 2.53 7.28 0.64
C VAL A 14 3.34 6.93 1.89
N LEU A 15 4.12 5.86 1.85
CA LEU A 15 5.00 5.48 2.97
C LEU A 15 5.99 6.60 3.29
N THR A 16 6.59 7.19 2.25
CA THR A 16 7.53 8.32 2.38
C THR A 16 6.85 9.54 2.99
N LEU A 17 5.63 9.88 2.53
CA LEU A 17 4.85 10.98 3.08
C LEU A 17 4.44 10.74 4.53
N GLY A 18 3.94 9.55 4.87
CA GLY A 18 3.57 9.19 6.25
C GLY A 18 4.76 9.30 7.22
N LEU A 19 5.96 8.91 6.78
CA LEU A 19 7.18 9.10 7.56
C LEU A 19 7.57 10.58 7.72
N LEU A 20 7.41 11.39 6.68
CA LEU A 20 7.70 12.83 6.71
C LEU A 20 6.71 13.63 7.57
N LEU A 21 5.48 13.11 7.75
CA LEU A 21 4.44 13.74 8.56
C LEU A 21 4.61 13.51 10.06
N MET A 22 5.59 12.71 10.50
CA MET A 22 5.97 12.55 11.91
C MET A 22 6.49 13.88 12.50
N GLY A 23 5.58 14.75 12.91
CA GLY A 23 5.89 16.08 13.47
C GLY A 23 4.95 17.21 13.03
N VAL A 24 4.04 16.95 12.09
CA VAL A 24 2.99 17.89 11.65
C VAL A 24 1.82 17.91 12.65
N GLU A 25 0.99 18.97 12.64
CA GLU A 25 -0.24 19.03 13.44
C GLU A 25 -1.05 17.73 13.37
N GLN A 26 -1.39 17.18 14.54
CA GLN A 26 -2.00 15.85 14.70
C GLN A 26 -3.28 15.67 13.88
N MET A 27 -4.15 16.67 13.81
CA MET A 27 -5.39 16.57 13.03
C MET A 27 -5.15 16.54 11.52
N LEU A 28 -4.17 17.31 11.03
CA LEU A 28 -3.85 17.35 9.60
C LEU A 28 -3.17 16.04 9.16
N ALA A 29 -2.26 15.51 9.99
CA ALA A 29 -1.62 14.23 9.77
C ALA A 29 -2.64 13.08 9.73
N ALA A 30 -3.58 13.02 10.69
CA ALA A 30 -4.62 11.99 10.73
C ALA A 30 -5.51 12.02 9.47
N ALA A 31 -5.93 13.21 9.04
CA ALA A 31 -6.75 13.34 7.83
C ALA A 31 -6.00 12.86 6.57
N LEU A 32 -4.73 13.22 6.44
CA LEU A 32 -3.88 12.79 5.33
C LEU A 32 -3.62 11.27 5.35
N ASP A 33 -3.32 10.70 6.51
CA ASP A 33 -3.11 9.26 6.68
C ASP A 33 -4.36 8.47 6.26
N LEU A 34 -5.55 8.94 6.63
CA LEU A 34 -6.81 8.31 6.24
C LEU A 34 -7.02 8.37 4.72
N VAL A 35 -6.79 9.53 4.10
CA VAL A 35 -6.92 9.70 2.63
C VAL A 35 -5.94 8.78 1.90
N PHE A 36 -4.68 8.75 2.33
CA PHE A 36 -3.67 7.90 1.73
C PHE A 36 -3.96 6.41 1.93
N LEU A 37 -4.50 6.01 3.08
CA LEU A 37 -4.93 4.65 3.34
C LEU A 37 -6.07 4.23 2.40
N VAL A 38 -7.07 5.08 2.19
CA VAL A 38 -8.17 4.81 1.26
C VAL A 38 -7.66 4.61 -0.16
N ILE A 39 -6.80 5.51 -0.64
CA ILE A 39 -6.24 5.38 -1.99
C ILE A 39 -5.34 4.14 -2.10
N ALA A 40 -4.55 3.83 -1.07
CA ALA A 40 -3.73 2.61 -1.01
C ALA A 40 -4.58 1.34 -1.15
N VAL A 41 -5.73 1.27 -0.46
CA VAL A 41 -6.68 0.15 -0.58
C VAL A 41 -7.24 0.02 -2.00
N VAL A 42 -7.65 1.15 -2.60
CA VAL A 42 -8.19 1.17 -3.97
C VAL A 42 -7.14 0.72 -4.98
N MET A 43 -5.94 1.28 -4.91
CA MET A 43 -4.82 0.92 -5.79
C MET A 43 -4.42 -0.54 -5.63
N PHE A 44 -4.29 -1.03 -4.39
CA PHE A 44 -3.98 -2.42 -4.10
C PHE A 44 -5.02 -3.37 -4.70
N ARG A 45 -6.32 -3.05 -4.58
CA ARG A 45 -7.39 -3.87 -5.16
C ARG A 45 -7.27 -3.99 -6.68
N PHE A 46 -6.99 -2.88 -7.37
CA PHE A 46 -6.79 -2.91 -8.83
C PHE A 46 -5.54 -3.68 -9.22
N ALA A 47 -4.42 -3.44 -8.55
CA ALA A 47 -3.16 -4.13 -8.79
C ALA A 47 -3.25 -5.64 -8.54
N LEU A 48 -3.95 -6.06 -7.49
CA LEU A 48 -4.14 -7.46 -7.15
C LEU A 48 -5.00 -8.17 -8.19
N LYS A 49 -6.08 -7.51 -8.67
CA LYS A 49 -6.90 -8.02 -9.77
C LYS A 49 -6.07 -8.19 -11.04
N ASP A 50 -5.24 -7.20 -11.38
CA ASP A 50 -4.35 -7.22 -12.55
C ASP A 50 -3.35 -8.39 -12.50
N VAL A 51 -2.70 -8.60 -11.35
CA VAL A 51 -1.72 -9.69 -11.17
C VAL A 51 -2.40 -11.05 -11.17
N SER A 52 -3.58 -11.17 -10.57
CA SER A 52 -4.35 -12.42 -10.56
C SER A 52 -4.78 -12.80 -11.98
N ALA A 53 -5.28 -11.85 -12.77
CA ALA A 53 -5.61 -12.09 -14.17
C ALA A 53 -4.38 -12.48 -15.00
N ALA A 54 -3.21 -11.89 -14.73
CA ALA A 54 -1.97 -12.28 -15.39
C ALA A 54 -1.55 -13.72 -15.03
N LEU A 55 -1.71 -14.11 -13.76
CA LEU A 55 -1.44 -15.48 -13.31
C LEU A 55 -2.35 -16.52 -13.97
N ASP A 56 -3.62 -16.18 -14.20
CA ASP A 56 -4.59 -17.07 -14.85
C ASP A 56 -4.24 -17.32 -16.33
N ILE A 57 -3.62 -16.35 -17.00
CA ILE A 57 -3.29 -16.42 -18.43
C ILE A 57 -1.86 -16.93 -18.67
N ALA A 58 -0.99 -16.87 -17.66
CA ALA A 58 0.40 -17.33 -17.78
C ALA A 58 0.47 -18.81 -18.14
N SER A 59 1.16 -19.10 -19.25
CA SER A 59 1.29 -20.44 -19.83
C SER A 59 2.59 -21.13 -19.42
N ASP A 60 3.61 -20.37 -19.02
CA ASP A 60 4.92 -20.88 -18.60
C ASP A 60 5.05 -20.90 -17.06
N GLU A 61 5.72 -21.94 -16.55
CA GLU A 61 5.96 -22.16 -15.12
C GLU A 61 6.88 -21.05 -14.57
N ARG A 62 7.85 -20.60 -15.37
CA ARG A 62 8.75 -19.50 -15.00
C ARG A 62 8.01 -18.17 -14.87
N GLU A 63 7.17 -17.84 -15.84
CA GLU A 63 6.36 -16.63 -15.84
C GLU A 63 5.41 -16.60 -14.63
N ARG A 64 4.78 -17.74 -14.30
CA ARG A 64 3.96 -17.87 -13.09
C ARG A 64 4.74 -17.63 -11.80
N ALA A 65 5.99 -18.11 -11.71
CA ALA A 65 6.83 -17.90 -10.53
C ALA A 65 7.17 -16.40 -10.34
N GLU A 66 7.51 -15.70 -11.44
CA GLU A 66 7.78 -14.26 -11.41
C GLU A 66 6.53 -13.46 -11.02
N LEU A 67 5.37 -13.79 -11.58
CA LEU A 67 4.08 -13.15 -11.25
C LEU A 67 3.65 -13.41 -9.80
N ARG A 68 3.87 -14.61 -9.26
CA ARG A 68 3.63 -14.91 -7.84
C ARG A 68 4.55 -14.09 -6.94
N THR A 69 5.80 -13.90 -7.34
CA THR A 69 6.75 -13.07 -6.60
C THR A 69 6.30 -11.61 -6.57
N LEU A 70 5.82 -11.08 -7.71
CA LEU A 70 5.22 -9.75 -7.79
C LEU A 70 3.96 -9.63 -6.93
N GLN A 71 3.10 -10.65 -6.93
CA GLN A 71 1.91 -10.69 -6.08
C GLN A 71 2.29 -10.63 -4.59
N ALA A 72 3.28 -11.43 -4.17
CA ALA A 72 3.77 -11.44 -2.79
C ALA A 72 4.35 -10.07 -2.40
N LEU A 73 5.16 -9.47 -3.26
CA LEU A 73 5.73 -8.14 -3.06
C LEU A 73 4.63 -7.07 -2.91
N LEU A 74 3.61 -7.09 -3.77
CA LEU A 74 2.47 -6.18 -3.72
C LEU A 74 1.70 -6.31 -2.39
N ILE A 75 1.44 -7.54 -1.94
CA ILE A 75 0.75 -7.80 -0.67
C ILE A 75 1.60 -7.30 0.50
N LEU A 76 2.88 -7.63 0.51
CA LEU A 76 3.78 -7.31 1.61
C LEU A 76 3.96 -5.80 1.76
N THR A 77 4.18 -5.09 0.65
CA THR A 77 4.25 -3.62 0.66
C THR A 77 2.93 -2.98 1.06
N PHE A 78 1.79 -3.49 0.60
CA PHE A 78 0.49 -2.98 1.04
C PHE A 78 0.28 -3.14 2.55
N VAL A 79 0.59 -4.31 3.11
CA VAL A 79 0.44 -4.58 4.56
C VAL A 79 1.34 -3.64 5.37
N ILE A 80 2.58 -3.43 4.95
CA ILE A 80 3.51 -2.51 5.62
C ILE A 80 2.97 -1.07 5.55
N SER A 81 2.60 -0.58 4.36
CA SER A 81 2.07 0.77 4.20
C SER A 81 0.78 0.99 4.99
N ALA A 82 -0.16 0.04 4.93
CA ALA A 82 -1.40 0.11 5.68
C ALA A 82 -1.17 0.07 7.20
N GLY A 83 -0.21 -0.75 7.66
CA GLY A 83 0.20 -0.81 9.06
C GLY A 83 0.79 0.51 9.55
N VAL A 84 1.70 1.12 8.78
CA VAL A 84 2.32 2.41 9.12
C VAL A 84 1.30 3.54 9.17
N LEU A 85 0.47 3.70 8.13
CA LEU A 85 -0.57 4.73 8.09
C LEU A 85 -1.61 4.51 9.17
N GLY A 86 -2.05 3.26 9.38
CA GLY A 86 -3.02 2.92 10.40
C GLY A 86 -2.49 3.22 11.80
N TYR A 87 -1.23 2.88 12.08
CA TYR A 87 -0.58 3.20 13.34
C TYR A 87 -0.43 4.72 13.53
N SER A 88 0.05 5.44 12.51
CA SER A 88 0.18 6.91 12.55
C SER A 88 -1.17 7.59 12.81
N PHE A 89 -2.21 7.16 12.11
CA PHE A 89 -3.58 7.63 12.30
C PHE A 89 -4.10 7.38 13.71
N LEU A 90 -3.96 6.14 14.22
CA LEU A 90 -4.39 5.79 15.57
C LEU A 90 -3.62 6.58 16.64
N LYS A 91 -2.31 6.78 16.45
CA LYS A 91 -1.49 7.59 17.35
C LYS A 91 -1.87 9.06 17.33
N ALA A 92 -2.26 9.59 16.17
CA ALA A 92 -2.73 10.97 16.05
C ALA A 92 -4.11 11.18 16.72
N LEU A 93 -5.00 10.17 16.66
CA LEU A 93 -6.31 10.18 17.33
C LEU A 93 -6.23 9.89 18.84
N PHE A 94 -5.35 8.97 19.22
CA PHE A 94 -5.19 8.49 20.59
C PHE A 94 -3.72 8.62 21.02
N PRO A 95 -3.20 9.84 21.21
CA PRO A 95 -1.79 10.07 21.54
C PRO A 95 -1.36 9.51 22.90
N PHE A 96 -2.32 9.04 23.70
CA PHE A 96 -2.13 8.46 25.03
C PHE A 96 -1.89 6.94 24.99
N VAL A 97 -2.09 6.29 23.84
CA VAL A 97 -1.82 4.86 23.66
C VAL A 97 -0.35 4.72 23.23
N PRO A 98 0.48 3.98 23.98
CA PRO A 98 1.92 3.85 23.71
C PRO A 98 2.22 3.13 22.40
#